data_AF-A0A9D1PA72-F1
#
_entry.id   AF-A0A9D1PA72-F1
#
_cell.length_a   1.000
_cell.length_b   1.000
_cell.length_c   1.000
_cell.angle_alpha   90.00
_cell.angle_beta   90.00
_cell.angle_gamma   90.00
#
_symmetry.space_group_name_H-M   'P 1'
#
loop_
_entity.id
_entity.type
_entity.pdbx_description
1 polymer ?
#
loop_
_entity_poly.entity_id
_entity_poly.type
_entity_poly.pdbx_seq_one_letter_code
_entity_poly.pdbx_strand_id
1 'polypeptide(L)'
;MKQRLRIALAFAVACTMLFTASAGYGEGGSIPLYEVLPQKLNDPGYIMERGMGGVKLEMTPSEDGTVLGSGYIEGYQLTLDSQTGWFDCDQPDTYPHIVGYEWISPAQEAQLTSEPGLYTPEEAAEIGLQFLHDVIGMDTSRLYVLEIVAGEADKERSCVHRIEYAYRVDDMRVGWWWADKVSNFPMTLSILVWVTDSGVDDAHGRAVSFAPCAEVARADILAQDAIAELAQSSTPPELMYLPIEQDEKEVLRPAWVVLVDMGTPHEYDALTGEELLNSWDELPLP
;
A
#
# COMPACT_ATOMS: atom_id res chain seq x y z
N MET A 1 9.92 -40.34 16.21
CA MET A 1 8.46 -40.40 15.96
C MET A 1 8.06 -39.19 15.14
N LYS A 2 7.67 -39.44 13.88
CA LYS A 2 7.00 -38.57 12.90
C LYS A 2 7.47 -37.10 12.80
N GLN A 3 8.52 -36.94 11.99
CA GLN A 3 8.80 -35.76 11.17
C GLN A 3 7.53 -35.43 10.35
N ARG A 4 6.75 -34.45 10.82
CA ARG A 4 5.59 -33.95 10.07
C ARG A 4 6.11 -32.91 9.10
N LEU A 5 6.43 -33.36 7.89
CA LEU A 5 6.49 -32.52 6.70
C LEU A 5 5.09 -31.88 6.55
N ARG A 6 4.92 -30.66 7.08
CA ARG A 6 3.71 -29.87 6.88
C ARG A 6 4.03 -28.88 5.80
N ILE A 7 3.54 -29.17 4.60
CA ILE A 7 3.50 -28.27 3.47
C ILE A 7 2.66 -27.07 3.94
N ALA A 8 3.30 -25.92 4.14
CA ALA A 8 2.60 -24.66 4.40
C ALA A 8 1.99 -24.21 3.07
N LEU A 9 0.67 -24.39 2.91
CA LEU A 9 -0.07 -23.59 1.95
C LEU A 9 -0.32 -22.25 2.64
N ALA A 10 0.56 -21.27 2.41
CA ALA A 10 0.21 -19.88 2.60
C ALA A 10 -0.85 -19.56 1.54
N PHE A 11 -2.14 -19.61 1.92
CA PHE A 11 -3.17 -18.97 1.13
C PHE A 11 -3.04 -17.46 1.38
N ALA A 12 -2.16 -16.82 0.61
CA ALA A 12 -2.44 -15.44 0.25
C ALA A 12 -3.77 -15.51 -0.51
N VAL A 13 -4.87 -15.16 0.15
CA VAL A 13 -6.04 -14.70 -0.59
C VAL A 13 -5.62 -13.34 -1.12
N ALA A 14 -4.81 -13.37 -2.18
CA ALA A 14 -4.82 -12.29 -3.13
C ALA A 14 -6.29 -12.24 -3.54
N CYS A 15 -7.02 -11.28 -3.00
CA CYS A 15 -8.21 -10.74 -3.63
C CYS A 15 -7.74 -10.13 -4.95
N THR A 16 -7.27 -11.01 -5.84
CA THR A 16 -7.36 -10.88 -7.27
C THR A 16 -8.86 -10.84 -7.51
N MET A 17 -9.42 -9.64 -7.29
CA MET A 17 -10.40 -9.16 -8.23
C MET A 17 -9.69 -9.25 -9.59
N LEU A 18 -9.79 -10.43 -10.20
CA LEU A 18 -9.57 -10.68 -11.61
C LEU A 18 -10.60 -9.83 -12.34
N PHE A 19 -10.39 -8.52 -12.31
CA PHE A 19 -10.83 -7.69 -13.39
C PHE A 19 -9.85 -7.99 -14.49
N THR A 20 -10.26 -8.94 -15.33
CA THR A 20 -9.95 -8.88 -16.74
C THR A 20 -10.21 -7.43 -17.19
N ALA A 21 -9.18 -6.59 -17.20
CA ALA A 21 -9.19 -5.34 -17.95
C ALA A 21 -9.07 -5.69 -19.44
N SER A 22 -10.02 -6.48 -19.93
CA SER A 22 -10.23 -6.78 -21.33
C SER A 22 -11.67 -6.46 -21.70
N ALA A 23 -12.09 -5.22 -21.46
CA ALA A 23 -13.07 -4.50 -22.28
C ALA A 23 -13.41 -3.14 -21.64
N GLY A 24 -12.98 -2.06 -22.29
CA GLY A 24 -13.61 -0.74 -22.12
C GLY A 24 -12.80 0.30 -21.36
N TYR A 25 -11.59 0.64 -21.85
CA TYR A 25 -10.98 1.93 -21.53
C TYR A 25 -11.98 3.05 -21.89
N GLY A 26 -12.47 3.81 -20.89
CA GLY A 26 -13.65 4.69 -21.00
C GLY A 26 -13.63 5.65 -22.20
N GLU A 27 -14.78 6.01 -22.75
CA GLU A 27 -14.99 6.67 -24.07
C GLU A 27 -14.25 8.02 -24.35
N GLY A 28 -13.38 8.49 -23.45
CA GLY A 28 -12.58 9.71 -23.61
C GLY A 28 -11.38 9.56 -24.54
N GLY A 29 -11.08 10.62 -25.31
CA GLY A 29 -9.92 10.67 -26.22
C GLY A 29 -8.57 10.93 -25.55
N SER A 30 -8.55 11.20 -24.24
CA SER A 30 -7.36 11.51 -23.45
C SER A 30 -7.33 10.71 -22.15
N ILE A 31 -6.13 10.61 -21.56
CA ILE A 31 -5.88 10.06 -20.23
C ILE A 31 -5.26 11.19 -19.38
N PRO A 32 -5.82 11.51 -18.21
CA PRO A 32 -5.25 12.53 -17.34
C PRO A 32 -3.94 12.07 -16.70
N LEU A 33 -3.05 13.03 -16.47
CA LEU A 33 -1.94 12.92 -15.52
C LEU A 33 -2.35 13.57 -14.22
N TYR A 34 -1.81 13.08 -13.10
CA TYR A 34 -2.18 13.61 -11.79
C TYR A 34 -0.97 14.05 -10.99
N GLU A 35 -1.02 15.24 -10.42
CA GLU A 35 -0.11 15.62 -9.34
C GLU A 35 -0.53 14.90 -8.05
N VAL A 36 0.42 14.29 -7.34
CA VAL A 36 0.22 13.65 -6.04
C VAL A 36 0.37 14.71 -4.95
N LEU A 37 -0.67 14.89 -4.15
CA LEU A 37 -0.74 15.93 -3.13
C LEU A 37 -1.03 15.31 -1.75
N PRO A 38 -0.29 15.70 -0.69
CA PRO A 38 -0.57 15.20 0.65
C PRO A 38 -1.97 15.62 1.11
N GLN A 39 -2.70 14.70 1.74
CA GLN A 39 -3.98 15.01 2.36
C GLN A 39 -3.78 15.68 3.72
N LYS A 40 -4.73 16.54 4.08
CA LYS A 40 -4.81 17.06 5.44
C LYS A 40 -5.45 16.00 6.34
N LEU A 41 -4.69 15.54 7.32
CA LEU A 41 -5.16 14.56 8.32
C LEU A 41 -5.85 15.25 9.51
N ASN A 42 -6.53 14.45 10.33
CA ASN A 42 -7.07 14.90 11.61
C ASN A 42 -5.95 15.39 12.55
N ASP A 43 -6.32 16.23 13.53
CA ASP A 43 -5.33 16.73 14.47
C ASP A 43 -4.81 15.61 15.40
N PRO A 44 -3.55 15.68 15.87
CA PRO A 44 -2.96 14.65 16.72
C PRO A 44 -3.79 14.36 17.99
N GLY A 45 -4.44 15.37 18.57
CA GLY A 45 -5.26 15.20 19.77
C GLY A 45 -6.46 14.31 19.52
N TYR A 46 -7.15 14.52 18.41
CA TYR A 46 -8.26 13.68 17.97
C TYR A 46 -7.82 12.24 17.68
N ILE A 47 -6.71 12.04 16.96
CA ILE A 47 -6.17 10.71 16.65
C ILE A 47 -5.80 9.97 17.94
N MET A 48 -5.12 10.63 18.87
CA MET A 48 -4.78 10.05 20.17
C MET A 48 -6.03 9.67 20.99
N GLU A 49 -7.05 10.54 21.01
CA GLU A 49 -8.30 10.28 21.75
C GLU A 49 -9.12 9.12 21.17
N ARG A 50 -9.21 9.03 19.84
CA ARG A 50 -10.12 8.10 19.15
C ARG A 50 -9.46 6.84 18.61
N GLY A 51 -8.18 6.92 18.27
CA GLY A 51 -7.42 5.83 17.67
C GLY A 51 -6.49 5.10 18.63
N MET A 52 -6.01 5.78 19.67
CA MET A 52 -4.91 5.27 20.52
C MET A 52 -5.31 5.20 22.01
N GLY A 53 -6.59 4.97 22.30
CA GLY A 53 -7.10 4.79 23.66
C GLY A 53 -6.97 6.02 24.58
N GLY A 54 -6.75 7.23 24.04
CA GLY A 54 -6.60 8.46 24.82
C GLY A 54 -5.21 8.67 25.42
N VAL A 55 -4.19 7.99 24.91
CA VAL A 55 -2.78 8.25 25.27
C VAL A 55 -2.43 9.72 25.01
N LYS A 56 -1.47 10.26 25.77
CA LYS A 56 -0.95 11.60 25.55
C LYS A 56 0.51 11.52 25.18
N LEU A 57 0.81 11.66 23.90
CA LEU A 57 2.16 11.75 23.38
C LEU A 57 2.61 13.21 23.36
N GLU A 58 3.85 13.45 23.78
CA GLU A 58 4.49 14.75 23.61
C GLU A 58 4.91 14.90 22.14
N MET A 59 4.10 15.62 21.37
CA MET A 59 4.35 15.85 19.95
C MET A 59 5.47 16.88 19.77
N THR A 60 6.55 16.47 19.11
CA THR A 60 7.64 17.40 18.71
C THR A 60 7.44 17.78 17.24
N PRO A 61 7.17 19.06 16.92
CA PRO A 61 7.19 19.54 15.53
C PRO A 61 8.60 19.41 14.96
N SER A 62 8.76 19.09 13.68
CA SER A 62 10.09 19.13 13.07
C SER A 62 10.60 20.57 12.93
N GLU A 63 11.93 20.74 12.93
CA GLU A 63 12.60 22.05 12.88
C GLU A 63 12.31 22.82 11.58
N ASP A 64 12.00 22.11 10.50
CA ASP A 64 11.62 22.61 9.19
C ASP A 64 10.08 22.76 9.02
N GLY A 65 9.29 22.40 10.03
CA GLY A 65 7.84 22.57 10.09
C GLY A 65 7.02 21.56 9.28
N THR A 66 7.62 20.43 8.92
CA THR A 66 7.14 19.43 7.96
C THR A 66 6.36 18.31 8.64
N VAL A 67 6.84 17.88 9.80
CA VAL A 67 6.18 16.96 10.72
C VAL A 67 5.25 17.75 11.64
N LEU A 68 3.95 17.51 11.52
CA LEU A 68 2.91 18.05 12.41
C LEU A 68 3.06 17.54 13.86
N GLY A 69 3.82 16.46 14.04
CA GLY A 69 4.35 16.00 15.32
C GLY A 69 4.84 14.56 15.24
N SER A 70 5.91 14.22 15.96
CA SER A 70 6.24 12.82 16.31
C SER A 70 6.25 12.66 17.83
N GLY A 71 5.74 11.54 18.33
CA GLY A 71 5.75 11.20 19.74
C GLY A 71 5.80 9.69 19.95
N TYR A 72 6.51 9.25 21.00
CA TYR A 72 6.68 7.83 21.34
C TYR A 72 6.67 7.62 22.85
N ILE A 73 5.83 6.71 23.35
CA ILE A 73 5.81 6.29 24.76
C ILE A 73 5.37 4.81 24.84
N GLU A 74 6.21 3.95 25.45
CA GLU A 74 5.84 2.56 25.81
C GLU A 74 5.22 1.72 24.68
N GLY A 75 5.68 1.93 23.42
CA GLY A 75 5.17 1.22 22.25
C GLY A 75 4.02 1.93 21.50
N TYR A 76 3.52 3.05 22.02
CA TYR A 76 2.68 3.96 21.25
C TYR A 76 3.55 4.89 20.41
N GLN A 77 3.22 5.07 19.14
CA GLN A 77 3.88 5.99 18.21
C GLN A 77 2.85 6.75 17.38
N LEU A 78 3.04 8.06 17.23
CA LEU A 78 2.29 8.86 16.26
C LEU A 78 3.26 9.78 15.52
N THR A 79 3.35 9.63 14.21
CA THR A 79 4.07 10.55 13.30
C THR A 79 3.11 11.04 12.23
N LEU A 80 3.05 12.34 12.01
CA LEU A 80 2.26 12.96 10.95
C LEU A 80 3.16 13.92 10.14
N ASP A 81 3.37 13.66 8.86
CA ASP A 81 4.15 14.51 7.95
C ASP A 81 3.22 15.15 6.91
N SER A 82 3.08 16.47 7.01
CA SER A 82 2.22 17.25 6.14
C SER A 82 2.79 17.51 4.75
N GLN A 83 4.11 17.36 4.55
CA GLN A 83 4.73 17.57 3.25
C GLN A 83 4.54 16.37 2.33
N THR A 84 4.75 15.17 2.88
CA THR A 84 4.70 13.93 2.11
C THR A 84 3.34 13.24 2.21
N GLY A 85 2.54 13.60 3.21
CA GLY A 85 1.30 12.92 3.58
C GLY A 85 1.56 11.63 4.36
N TRP A 86 2.82 11.38 4.76
CA TRP A 86 3.16 10.21 5.56
C TRP A 86 2.50 10.29 6.93
N PHE A 87 1.98 9.15 7.38
CA PHE A 87 1.56 8.96 8.75
C PHE A 87 1.99 7.60 9.26
N ASP A 88 2.14 7.54 10.57
CA ASP A 88 2.48 6.33 11.31
C ASP A 88 1.74 6.39 12.65
N CYS A 89 0.89 5.41 12.93
CA CYS A 89 -0.01 5.37 14.08
C CYS A 89 0.02 3.97 14.69
N ASP A 90 0.89 3.80 15.68
CA ASP A 90 1.11 2.52 16.35
C ASP A 90 0.62 2.58 17.79
N GLN A 91 0.01 1.48 18.23
CA GLN A 91 -0.18 1.15 19.63
C GLN A 91 0.50 -0.19 19.93
N PRO A 92 0.78 -0.51 21.20
CA PRO A 92 1.38 -1.78 21.56
C PRO A 92 0.55 -2.96 21.05
N ASP A 93 1.20 -3.86 20.31
CA ASP A 93 0.62 -5.07 19.75
C ASP A 93 -0.28 -5.79 20.76
N THR A 94 -1.58 -5.92 20.45
CA THR A 94 -2.48 -6.74 21.26
C THR A 94 -2.26 -8.23 20.99
N TYR A 95 -1.86 -8.54 19.75
CA TYR A 95 -1.43 -9.87 19.30
C TYR A 95 -0.14 -9.71 18.49
N PRO A 96 0.74 -10.72 18.44
CA PRO A 96 1.94 -10.61 17.63
C PRO A 96 1.60 -10.33 16.16
N HIS A 97 2.15 -9.26 15.58
CA HIS A 97 2.00 -8.90 14.17
C HIS A 97 2.71 -9.92 13.26
N ILE A 98 2.02 -11.03 13.00
CA ILE A 98 2.55 -12.21 12.30
C ILE A 98 2.09 -12.19 10.84
N VAL A 99 3.04 -12.36 9.93
CA VAL A 99 2.78 -12.60 8.50
C VAL A 99 3.05 -14.08 8.20
N GLY A 100 2.09 -14.93 8.52
CA GLY A 100 2.19 -16.38 8.33
C GLY A 100 3.11 -17.13 9.31
N TYR A 101 2.97 -18.46 9.35
CA TYR A 101 3.61 -19.32 10.35
C TYR A 101 5.14 -19.47 10.23
N GLU A 102 5.75 -19.07 9.10
CA GLU A 102 7.16 -19.33 8.85
C GLU A 102 8.12 -18.45 9.66
N TRP A 103 7.62 -17.35 10.23
CA TRP A 103 8.43 -16.32 10.89
C TRP A 103 8.11 -16.13 12.38
N ILE A 104 7.31 -17.04 12.97
CA ILE A 104 6.90 -16.90 14.36
C ILE A 104 7.83 -17.64 15.31
N SER A 105 8.24 -16.97 16.38
CA SER A 105 8.91 -17.65 17.48
C SER A 105 7.91 -18.52 18.26
N PRO A 106 8.36 -19.60 18.93
CA PRO A 106 7.47 -20.40 19.79
C PRO A 106 6.76 -19.60 20.89
N ALA A 107 7.34 -18.48 21.32
CA ALA A 107 6.74 -17.58 22.31
C ALA A 107 5.59 -16.73 21.73
N GLN A 108 5.66 -16.39 20.43
CA GLN A 108 4.58 -15.71 19.72
C GLN A 108 3.48 -16.70 19.31
N GLU A 109 3.86 -17.92 18.88
CA GLU A 109 2.91 -18.99 18.60
C GLU A 109 2.07 -19.34 19.84
N ALA A 110 2.68 -19.35 21.03
CA ALA A 110 1.98 -19.62 22.29
C ALA A 110 0.97 -18.52 22.69
N GLN A 111 1.01 -17.34 22.07
CA GLN A 111 0.03 -16.27 22.27
C GLN A 111 -1.17 -16.40 21.32
N LEU A 112 -1.05 -17.18 20.25
CA LEU A 112 -2.18 -17.51 19.38
C LEU A 112 -3.13 -18.46 20.11
N THR A 113 -4.43 -18.24 19.95
CA THR A 113 -5.45 -19.01 20.66
C THR A 113 -5.91 -20.19 19.83
N SER A 114 -6.57 -21.19 20.41
CA SER A 114 -7.28 -22.23 19.62
C SER A 114 -8.68 -21.80 19.20
N GLU A 115 -9.20 -20.73 19.79
CA GLU A 115 -10.54 -20.21 19.54
C GLU A 115 -10.55 -19.40 18.23
N PRO A 116 -11.70 -19.29 17.54
CA PRO A 116 -11.82 -18.39 16.39
C PRO A 116 -11.69 -16.93 16.83
N GLY A 117 -11.05 -16.11 16.00
CA GLY A 117 -11.02 -14.65 16.17
C GLY A 117 -12.37 -14.01 15.89
N LEU A 118 -12.44 -12.69 16.07
CA LEU A 118 -13.69 -11.94 15.91
C LEU A 118 -14.07 -11.69 14.45
N TYR A 119 -13.10 -11.43 13.57
CA TYR A 119 -13.37 -10.90 12.22
C TYR A 119 -12.99 -11.91 11.13
N THR A 120 -13.76 -11.93 10.04
CA THR A 120 -13.28 -12.46 8.76
C THR A 120 -12.27 -11.48 8.14
N PRO A 121 -11.48 -11.91 7.14
CA PRO A 121 -10.59 -11.01 6.40
C PRO A 121 -11.29 -9.75 5.86
N GLU A 122 -12.48 -9.90 5.29
CA GLU A 122 -13.25 -8.80 4.70
C GLU A 122 -13.78 -7.84 5.77
N GLU A 123 -14.29 -8.37 6.88
CA GLU A 123 -14.73 -7.55 8.03
C GLU A 123 -13.54 -6.75 8.59
N ALA A 124 -12.35 -7.36 8.70
CA ALA A 124 -11.15 -6.68 9.15
C ALA A 124 -10.72 -5.57 8.17
N ALA A 125 -10.83 -5.79 6.86
CA ALA A 125 -10.56 -4.75 5.86
C ALA A 125 -11.56 -3.58 5.93
N GLU A 126 -12.84 -3.85 6.19
CA GLU A 126 -13.83 -2.78 6.40
C GLU A 126 -13.51 -1.95 7.66
N ILE A 127 -13.10 -2.61 8.74
CA ILE A 127 -12.69 -1.94 9.99
C ILE A 127 -11.46 -1.06 9.76
N GLY A 128 -10.43 -1.58 9.07
CA GLY A 128 -9.24 -0.82 8.75
C GLY A 128 -9.56 0.41 7.89
N LEU A 129 -10.39 0.25 6.85
CA LEU A 129 -10.81 1.36 6.00
C LEU A 129 -11.62 2.41 6.76
N GLN A 130 -12.50 1.98 7.66
CA GLN A 130 -13.28 2.89 8.51
C GLN A 130 -12.38 3.67 9.48
N PHE A 131 -11.37 3.01 10.05
CA PHE A 131 -10.39 3.68 10.91
C PHE A 131 -9.61 4.76 10.15
N LEU A 132 -9.13 4.44 8.94
CA LEU A 132 -8.43 5.41 8.09
C LEU A 132 -9.31 6.63 7.76
N HIS A 133 -10.60 6.43 7.52
CA HIS A 133 -11.53 7.52 7.28
C HIS A 133 -11.87 8.33 8.55
N ASP A 134 -12.30 7.66 9.62
CA ASP A 134 -12.88 8.32 10.79
C ASP A 134 -11.84 8.84 11.78
N VAL A 135 -10.71 8.14 11.92
CA VAL A 135 -9.67 8.43 12.89
C VAL A 135 -8.56 9.22 12.24
N ILE A 136 -7.94 8.69 11.19
CA ILE A 136 -6.84 9.38 10.49
C ILE A 136 -7.37 10.59 9.72
N GLY A 137 -8.63 10.57 9.28
CA GLY A 137 -9.27 11.69 8.58
C GLY A 137 -8.93 11.73 7.10
N MET A 138 -8.53 10.60 6.53
CA MET A 138 -8.14 10.47 5.13
C MET A 138 -9.34 10.12 4.24
N ASP A 139 -9.38 10.69 3.04
CA ASP A 139 -10.28 10.24 1.98
C ASP A 139 -9.85 8.86 1.47
N THR A 140 -10.67 7.86 1.78
CA THR A 140 -10.47 6.44 1.43
C THR A 140 -11.13 6.04 0.10
N SER A 141 -11.83 6.96 -0.59
CA SER A 141 -12.62 6.63 -1.80
C SER A 141 -11.82 6.06 -2.95
N ARG A 142 -10.51 6.36 -2.99
CA ARG A 142 -9.57 5.89 -4.00
C ARG A 142 -8.76 4.66 -3.57
N LEU A 143 -9.00 4.13 -2.38
CA LEU A 143 -8.33 2.92 -1.92
C LEU A 143 -9.08 1.67 -2.35
N TYR A 144 -8.32 0.60 -2.55
CA TYR A 144 -8.81 -0.76 -2.64
C TYR A 144 -7.87 -1.67 -1.86
N VAL A 145 -8.39 -2.81 -1.43
CA VAL A 145 -7.60 -3.84 -0.76
C VAL A 145 -6.66 -4.48 -1.78
N LEU A 146 -5.35 -4.30 -1.59
CA LEU A 146 -4.31 -4.95 -2.37
C LEU A 146 -4.07 -6.39 -1.87
N GLU A 147 -3.91 -6.55 -0.57
CA GLU A 147 -3.62 -7.84 0.07
C GLU A 147 -4.25 -7.91 1.46
N ILE A 148 -4.75 -9.09 1.84
CA ILE A 148 -5.07 -9.43 3.22
C ILE A 148 -4.30 -10.68 3.62
N VAL A 149 -3.55 -10.59 4.71
CA VAL A 149 -2.87 -11.73 5.33
C VAL A 149 -3.43 -11.94 6.73
N ALA A 150 -4.10 -13.08 6.94
CA ALA A 150 -4.51 -13.51 8.27
C ALA A 150 -3.31 -14.10 9.02
N GLY A 151 -3.12 -13.72 10.28
CA GLY A 151 -2.05 -14.29 11.12
C GLY A 151 -2.24 -15.78 11.37
N GLU A 152 -3.49 -16.23 11.45
CA GLU A 152 -3.89 -17.64 11.62
C GLU A 152 -4.57 -18.15 10.34
N ALA A 153 -3.77 -18.36 9.29
CA ALA A 153 -4.24 -18.71 7.96
C ALA A 153 -5.03 -20.03 7.86
N ASP A 154 -5.02 -20.87 8.90
CA ASP A 154 -5.81 -22.09 8.97
C ASP A 154 -7.24 -21.86 9.53
N LYS A 155 -7.55 -20.63 9.95
CA LYS A 155 -8.86 -20.25 10.50
C LYS A 155 -9.64 -19.35 9.54
N GLU A 156 -10.96 -19.52 9.55
CA GLU A 156 -11.89 -18.61 8.85
C GLU A 156 -11.94 -17.21 9.51
N ARG A 157 -11.68 -17.16 10.83
CA ARG A 157 -11.58 -15.93 11.61
C ARG A 157 -10.29 -15.93 12.41
N SER A 158 -9.42 -14.95 12.17
CA SER A 158 -8.15 -14.80 12.90
C SER A 158 -8.23 -13.65 13.89
N CYS A 159 -7.48 -13.74 14.98
CA CYS A 159 -7.35 -12.64 15.94
C CYS A 159 -6.52 -11.46 15.42
N VAL A 160 -5.82 -11.62 14.29
CA VAL A 160 -4.98 -10.57 13.68
C VAL A 160 -4.97 -10.69 12.15
N HIS A 161 -5.11 -9.55 11.48
CA HIS A 161 -5.06 -9.42 10.03
C HIS A 161 -4.15 -8.25 9.66
N ARG A 162 -3.25 -8.47 8.70
CA ARG A 162 -2.54 -7.41 8.00
C ARG A 162 -3.27 -7.11 6.70
N ILE A 163 -3.65 -5.86 6.51
CA ILE A 163 -4.28 -5.39 5.27
C ILE A 163 -3.39 -4.36 4.63
N GLU A 164 -3.08 -4.55 3.35
CA GLU A 164 -2.46 -3.52 2.52
C GLU A 164 -3.51 -2.91 1.59
N TYR A 165 -3.66 -1.60 1.63
CA TYR A 165 -4.49 -0.82 0.70
C TYR A 165 -3.60 -0.11 -0.31
N ALA A 166 -4.02 -0.12 -1.57
CA ALA A 166 -3.37 0.62 -2.65
C ALA A 166 -4.36 1.59 -3.30
N TYR A 167 -3.83 2.57 -4.03
CA TYR A 167 -4.64 3.58 -4.70
C TYR A 167 -5.09 3.17 -6.10
N ARG A 168 -6.25 3.69 -6.52
CA ARG A 168 -6.75 3.67 -7.89
C ARG A 168 -7.32 5.03 -8.28
N VAL A 169 -7.19 5.39 -9.55
CA VAL A 169 -7.74 6.62 -10.13
C VAL A 169 -8.33 6.30 -11.50
N ASP A 170 -9.56 6.74 -11.78
CA ASP A 170 -10.28 6.49 -13.04
C ASP A 170 -10.23 5.01 -13.49
N ASP A 171 -10.48 4.11 -12.54
CA ASP A 171 -10.45 2.65 -12.71
C ASP A 171 -9.08 2.05 -13.06
N MET A 172 -8.01 2.84 -13.05
CA MET A 172 -6.64 2.39 -13.22
C MET A 172 -5.90 2.34 -11.88
N ARG A 173 -5.17 1.24 -11.65
CA ARG A 173 -4.38 1.07 -10.42
C ARG A 173 -3.24 2.09 -10.39
N VAL A 174 -2.84 2.48 -9.19
CA VAL A 174 -1.60 3.21 -8.94
C VAL A 174 -0.59 2.20 -8.40
N GLY A 175 0.62 2.17 -8.96
CA GLY A 175 1.72 1.39 -8.44
C GLY A 175 2.02 1.81 -7.01
N TRP A 176 2.10 0.84 -6.12
CA TRP A 176 2.45 1.08 -4.72
C TRP A 176 3.97 1.26 -4.54
N TRP A 177 4.76 0.99 -5.58
CA TRP A 177 6.21 1.20 -5.61
C TRP A 177 6.60 2.32 -6.57
N TRP A 178 7.88 2.68 -6.58
CA TRP A 178 8.45 3.74 -7.40
C TRP A 178 9.12 3.19 -8.64
N ALA A 179 8.92 3.87 -9.77
CA ALA A 179 9.63 3.58 -11.01
C ALA A 179 11.04 4.18 -11.04
N ASP A 180 11.35 5.19 -10.21
CA ASP A 180 12.65 5.86 -10.14
C ASP A 180 13.22 5.95 -8.71
N LYS A 181 14.53 5.69 -8.56
CA LYS A 181 15.23 5.77 -7.26
C LYS A 181 15.81 7.15 -6.91
N VAL A 182 15.68 8.12 -7.81
CA VAL A 182 16.17 9.50 -7.59
C VAL A 182 15.06 10.40 -7.04
N SER A 183 13.85 9.85 -6.89
CA SER A 183 12.73 10.56 -6.30
C SER A 183 13.09 11.08 -4.90
N ASN A 184 12.89 12.38 -4.69
CA ASN A 184 12.98 12.99 -3.36
C ASN A 184 11.85 12.52 -2.42
N PHE A 185 10.96 11.62 -2.86
CA PHE A 185 9.83 11.08 -2.11
C PHE A 185 10.10 9.61 -1.77
N PRO A 186 10.60 9.29 -0.55
CA PRO A 186 11.19 7.99 -0.26
C PRO A 186 10.19 6.86 0.08
N MET A 187 8.87 7.01 -0.13
CA MET A 187 7.89 6.08 0.48
C MET A 187 6.77 5.65 -0.47
N THR A 188 6.41 4.37 -0.39
CA THR A 188 5.42 3.67 -1.22
C THR A 188 4.03 4.33 -1.17
N LEU A 189 3.31 4.33 -2.31
CA LEU A 189 1.91 4.76 -2.39
C LEU A 189 0.96 3.63 -1.99
N SER A 190 1.13 3.13 -0.76
CA SER A 190 0.23 2.18 -0.12
C SER A 190 0.05 2.51 1.36
N ILE A 191 -0.91 1.85 1.99
CA ILE A 191 -1.20 1.97 3.41
C ILE A 191 -1.29 0.56 3.98
N LEU A 192 -0.51 0.30 5.02
CA LEU A 192 -0.55 -0.95 5.77
C LEU A 192 -1.34 -0.73 7.05
N VAL A 193 -2.21 -1.68 7.38
CA VAL A 193 -3.01 -1.66 8.60
C VAL A 193 -3.01 -3.04 9.25
N TRP A 194 -2.79 -3.09 10.56
CA TRP A 194 -2.96 -4.28 11.39
C TRP A 194 -4.25 -4.17 12.19
N VAL A 195 -5.17 -5.12 11.97
CA VAL A 195 -6.47 -5.19 12.64
C VAL A 195 -6.53 -6.44 13.50
N THR A 196 -6.80 -6.25 14.78
CA THR A 196 -6.98 -7.31 15.77
C THR A 196 -8.38 -7.30 16.37
N ASP A 197 -8.68 -8.29 17.21
CA ASP A 197 -9.94 -8.36 17.96
C ASP A 197 -10.19 -7.11 18.83
N SER A 198 -9.14 -6.35 19.16
CA SER A 198 -9.21 -5.12 19.95
C SER A 198 -9.37 -3.83 19.11
N GLY A 199 -9.28 -3.91 17.78
CA GLY A 199 -9.32 -2.76 16.88
C GLY A 199 -8.08 -2.69 15.99
N VAL A 200 -7.68 -1.48 15.61
CA VAL A 200 -6.47 -1.26 14.80
C VAL A 200 -5.28 -1.09 15.73
N ASP A 201 -4.25 -1.92 15.58
CA ASP A 201 -3.02 -1.87 16.37
C ASP A 201 -1.91 -1.03 15.71
N ASP A 202 -1.86 -1.01 14.38
CA ASP A 202 -0.87 -0.26 13.60
C ASP A 202 -1.53 0.18 12.29
N ALA A 203 -1.33 1.45 11.92
CA ALA A 203 -1.64 1.95 10.60
C ALA A 203 -0.59 2.97 10.14
N HIS A 204 0.05 2.71 9.00
CA HIS A 204 1.03 3.62 8.41
C HIS A 204 0.99 3.61 6.88
N GLY A 205 1.44 4.72 6.28
CA GLY A 205 1.46 4.89 4.84
C GLY A 205 1.42 6.35 4.43
N ARG A 206 1.18 6.60 3.13
CA ARG A 206 0.99 7.97 2.61
C ARG A 206 -0.47 8.24 2.32
N ALA A 207 -1.05 9.23 3.01
CA ALA A 207 -2.36 9.77 2.73
C ALA A 207 -2.26 10.85 1.65
N VAL A 208 -2.65 10.52 0.42
CA VAL A 208 -2.50 11.39 -0.75
C VAL A 208 -3.78 11.53 -1.56
N SER A 209 -3.93 12.66 -2.24
CA SER A 209 -4.96 12.94 -3.21
C SER A 209 -4.33 13.18 -4.58
N PHE A 210 -5.11 13.03 -5.64
CA PHE A 210 -4.59 13.18 -6.99
C PHE A 210 -5.38 14.24 -7.75
N ALA A 211 -4.69 15.31 -8.12
CA ALA A 211 -5.26 16.45 -8.84
C ALA A 211 -4.86 16.40 -10.33
N PRO A 212 -5.81 16.43 -11.28
CA PRO A 212 -5.48 16.47 -12.69
C PRO A 212 -4.58 17.66 -13.02
N CYS A 213 -3.43 17.43 -13.66
CA CYS A 213 -2.46 18.47 -13.97
C CYS A 213 -2.17 18.60 -15.48
N ALA A 214 -2.34 17.52 -16.24
CA ALA A 214 -2.16 17.47 -17.69
C ALA A 214 -2.98 16.33 -18.28
N GLU A 215 -2.97 16.22 -19.61
CA GLU A 215 -3.61 15.12 -20.34
C GLU A 215 -2.71 14.63 -21.46
N VAL A 216 -2.72 13.33 -21.71
CA VAL A 216 -2.07 12.70 -22.86
C VAL A 216 -3.15 12.13 -23.78
N ALA A 217 -2.95 12.24 -25.10
CA ALA A 217 -3.92 11.66 -26.02
C ALA A 217 -3.81 10.13 -25.94
N ARG A 218 -4.96 9.44 -25.90
CA ARG A 218 -4.96 7.98 -25.81
C ARG A 218 -4.31 7.32 -27.04
N ALA A 219 -4.39 7.99 -28.19
CA ALA A 219 -3.74 7.53 -29.42
C ALA A 219 -2.20 7.52 -29.33
N ASP A 220 -1.62 8.23 -28.35
CA ASP A 220 -0.17 8.27 -28.12
C ASP A 220 0.30 7.16 -27.17
N ILE A 221 -0.62 6.43 -26.52
CA ILE A 221 -0.28 5.28 -25.68
C ILE A 221 0.06 4.08 -26.58
N LEU A 222 1.24 3.50 -26.36
CA LEU A 222 1.68 2.30 -27.05
C LEU A 222 0.74 1.13 -26.75
N ALA A 223 0.52 0.29 -27.76
CA ALA A 223 -0.32 -0.89 -27.62
C ALA A 223 0.32 -1.95 -26.71
N GLN A 224 -0.51 -2.65 -25.92
CA GLN A 224 -0.07 -3.72 -25.00
C GLN A 224 0.82 -4.77 -25.68
N ASP A 225 0.45 -5.21 -26.89
CA ASP A 225 1.20 -6.23 -27.63
C ASP A 225 2.62 -5.76 -28.01
N ALA A 226 2.79 -4.46 -28.31
CA ALA A 226 4.10 -3.91 -28.63
C ALA A 226 5.04 -3.93 -27.41
N ILE A 227 4.50 -3.69 -26.22
CA ILE A 227 5.26 -3.77 -24.97
C ILE A 227 5.50 -5.23 -24.56
N ALA A 228 4.52 -6.11 -24.75
CA ALA A 228 4.69 -7.54 -24.47
C ALA A 228 5.83 -8.15 -25.30
N GLU A 229 5.93 -7.77 -26.58
CA GLU A 229 7.04 -8.15 -27.46
C GLU A 229 8.38 -7.58 -26.99
N LEU A 230 8.42 -6.30 -26.59
CA LEU A 230 9.63 -5.64 -26.09
C LEU A 230 10.15 -6.30 -24.80
N ALA A 231 9.25 -6.55 -23.84
CA ALA A 231 9.55 -7.15 -22.55
C ALA A 231 9.80 -8.66 -22.61
N GLN A 232 9.51 -9.32 -23.76
CA GLN A 232 9.55 -10.78 -23.92
C GLN A 232 8.77 -11.53 -22.82
N SER A 233 7.68 -10.91 -22.35
CA SER A 233 6.90 -11.42 -21.22
C SER A 233 5.89 -12.48 -21.65
N SER A 234 5.74 -13.53 -20.85
CA SER A 234 4.64 -14.49 -20.96
C SER A 234 3.32 -14.00 -20.37
N THR A 235 3.38 -12.95 -19.55
CA THR A 235 2.22 -12.34 -18.87
C THR A 235 1.91 -11.00 -19.54
N PRO A 236 0.65 -10.75 -19.95
CA PRO A 236 0.27 -9.48 -20.56
C PRO A 236 0.60 -8.29 -19.63
N PRO A 237 1.29 -7.23 -20.12
CA PRO A 237 1.55 -6.03 -19.34
C PRO A 237 0.24 -5.36 -18.89
N GLU A 238 0.16 -4.91 -17.64
CA GLU A 238 -0.97 -4.15 -17.11
C GLU A 238 -0.71 -2.64 -17.29
N LEU A 239 -1.67 -1.88 -17.81
CA LEU A 239 -1.57 -0.42 -17.82
C LEU A 239 -1.96 0.10 -16.43
N MET A 240 -1.08 0.85 -15.81
CA MET A 240 -1.30 1.47 -14.50
C MET A 240 -0.70 2.86 -14.43
N TYR A 241 -1.04 3.62 -13.39
CA TYR A 241 -0.35 4.85 -13.03
C TYR A 241 0.87 4.52 -12.19
N LEU A 242 2.03 5.08 -12.52
CA LEU A 242 3.20 5.05 -11.64
C LEU A 242 3.56 6.46 -11.19
N PRO A 243 3.94 6.65 -9.91
CA PRO A 243 4.49 7.91 -9.45
C PRO A 243 5.90 8.09 -10.06
N ILE A 244 6.11 9.26 -10.67
CA ILE A 244 7.38 9.66 -11.29
C ILE A 244 7.69 11.09 -10.88
N GLU A 245 8.95 11.41 -10.60
CA GLU A 245 9.36 12.80 -10.34
C GLU A 245 9.39 13.60 -11.65
N GLN A 246 8.64 14.71 -11.70
CA GLN A 246 8.61 15.64 -12.81
C GLN A 246 8.57 17.08 -12.27
N ASP A 247 9.55 17.90 -12.64
CA ASP A 247 9.65 19.31 -12.23
C ASP A 247 9.56 19.49 -10.69
N GLU A 248 10.30 18.67 -9.93
CA GLU A 248 10.31 18.63 -8.46
C GLU A 248 8.96 18.23 -7.81
N LYS A 249 8.05 17.64 -8.59
CA LYS A 249 6.75 17.15 -8.15
C LYS A 249 6.60 15.67 -8.41
N GLU A 250 5.80 15.01 -7.59
CA GLU A 250 5.37 13.64 -7.83
C GLU A 250 4.14 13.66 -8.76
N VAL A 251 4.26 13.03 -9.93
CA VAL A 251 3.21 12.97 -10.95
C VAL A 251 2.92 11.53 -11.32
N LEU A 252 1.63 11.15 -11.27
CA LEU A 252 1.15 9.88 -11.79
C LEU A 252 1.11 9.90 -13.31
N ARG A 253 1.87 9.00 -13.93
CA ARG A 253 1.92 8.80 -15.38
C ARG A 253 1.51 7.39 -15.79
N PRO A 254 0.84 7.22 -16.93
CA PRO A 254 0.52 5.89 -17.44
C PRO A 254 1.81 5.16 -17.79
N ALA A 255 1.91 3.91 -17.33
CA ALA A 255 3.01 3.01 -17.61
C ALA A 255 2.47 1.59 -17.83
N TRP A 256 3.14 0.85 -18.69
CA TRP A 256 2.91 -0.57 -18.86
C TRP A 256 3.79 -1.34 -17.89
N VAL A 257 3.18 -2.17 -17.05
CA VAL A 257 3.87 -2.91 -16.00
C VAL A 257 3.76 -4.40 -16.27
N VAL A 258 4.91 -5.04 -16.31
CA VAL A 258 5.04 -6.49 -16.44
C VAL A 258 5.32 -7.06 -15.06
N LEU A 259 4.31 -7.69 -14.48
CA LEU A 259 4.46 -8.40 -13.22
C LEU A 259 5.17 -9.74 -13.48
N VAL A 260 6.30 -9.95 -12.80
CA VAL A 260 7.06 -11.20 -12.86
C VAL A 260 6.72 -12.01 -11.60
N ASP A 261 6.29 -13.28 -11.77
CA ASP A 261 5.81 -14.14 -10.67
C ASP A 261 6.79 -14.24 -9.47
N MET A 262 8.09 -14.06 -9.72
CA MET A 262 9.16 -14.12 -8.72
C MET A 262 10.24 -13.07 -9.03
N GLY A 263 9.89 -11.79 -9.05
CA GLY A 263 10.84 -10.72 -9.32
C GLY A 263 10.27 -9.32 -9.12
N THR A 264 11.12 -8.33 -9.36
CA THR A 264 10.70 -6.94 -9.44
C THR A 264 9.89 -6.76 -10.73
N PRO A 265 8.77 -6.01 -10.72
CA PRO A 265 8.09 -5.63 -11.95
C PRO A 265 9.03 -4.97 -12.97
N HIS A 266 8.76 -5.11 -14.26
CA HIS A 266 9.39 -4.28 -15.29
C HIS A 266 8.38 -3.23 -15.75
N GLU A 267 8.79 -1.97 -15.74
CA GLU A 267 7.90 -0.86 -16.10
C GLU A 267 8.38 -0.18 -17.36
N TYR A 268 7.44 0.19 -18.22
CA TYR A 268 7.70 0.86 -19.48
C TYR A 268 6.84 2.12 -19.56
N ASP A 269 7.44 3.26 -19.88
CA ASP A 269 6.69 4.48 -20.12
C ASP A 269 5.65 4.22 -21.23
N ALA A 270 4.38 4.51 -20.96
CA ALA A 270 3.33 4.12 -21.89
C ALA A 270 3.33 4.92 -23.20
N LEU A 271 4.05 6.04 -23.28
CA LEU A 271 4.16 6.90 -24.46
C LEU A 271 5.40 6.56 -25.28
N THR A 272 6.55 6.35 -24.63
CA THR A 272 7.84 6.13 -25.32
C THR A 272 8.20 4.66 -25.47
N GLY A 273 7.69 3.80 -24.58
CA GLY A 273 8.07 2.39 -24.49
C GLY A 273 9.47 2.19 -23.91
N GLU A 274 10.10 3.25 -23.42
CA GLU A 274 11.36 3.16 -22.70
C GLU A 274 11.13 2.49 -21.35
N GLU A 275 12.01 1.54 -21.01
CA GLU A 275 12.00 0.90 -19.70
C GLU A 275 12.34 1.94 -18.62
N LEU A 276 11.44 2.07 -17.65
CA LEU A 276 11.66 2.87 -16.46
C LEU A 276 12.55 2.04 -15.53
N LEU A 277 13.74 2.55 -15.24
CA LEU A 277 14.80 1.76 -14.59
C LEU A 277 14.42 1.34 -13.16
N ASN A 278 14.25 0.03 -12.97
CA ASN A 278 14.13 -0.54 -11.66
C ASN A 278 15.51 -0.79 -11.03
N SER A 279 15.70 -0.24 -9.84
CA SER A 279 16.99 -0.23 -9.13
C SER A 279 17.55 -1.57 -8.64
N TRP A 280 16.92 -2.69 -9.02
CA TRP A 280 17.43 -4.04 -8.76
C TRP A 280 18.35 -4.53 -9.89
N ASP A 281 18.29 -3.88 -11.06
CA ASP A 281 19.17 -4.16 -12.21
C ASP A 281 20.49 -3.38 -12.16
N GLU A 282 20.70 -2.52 -11.16
CA GLU A 282 21.99 -1.91 -10.90
C GLU A 282 22.88 -2.83 -10.03
N LEU A 283 23.70 -3.67 -10.69
CA LEU A 283 24.88 -4.30 -10.10
C LEU A 283 26.17 -3.78 -10.75
N PRO A 284 27.27 -3.79 -9.98
CA PRO A 284 27.83 -2.62 -9.30
C PRO A 284 28.61 -1.69 -10.23
N LEU A 285 28.75 -0.42 -9.83
CA LEU A 285 29.76 0.46 -10.42
C LEU A 285 31.20 -0.09 -10.16
N PRO A 286 32.15 0.14 -11.09
CA PRO A 286 33.50 -0.40 -11.06
C PRO A 286 34.35 0.04 -9.86
#